data_AF-A0A3C2D0U7-F1
#
_entry.id   AF-A0A3C2D0U7-F1
#
_cell.length_a   1.000
_cell.length_b   1.000
_cell.length_c   1.000
_cell.angle_alpha   90.00
_cell.angle_beta   90.00
_cell.angle_gamma   90.00
#
_symmetry.space_group_name_H-M   'P 1'
#
loop_
_entity.id
_entity.type
_entity.pdbx_description
1 polymer ?
#
loop_
_entity_poly.entity_id
_entity_poly.type
_entity_poly.pdbx_seq_one_letter_code
_entity_poly.pdbx_strand_id
1 'polypeptide(L)'
;MRSTKEIEFDLLENGLDFIDNSLKPILESKNNHDLKYSVLHISAGTELILKEILRTEHWSLIFENIDTANFQKLRTGDFQSASFETILNRLENIADIEISESAKRYIRELRKKRNRIEHFAFKEIDSAIKSNVSKVLSHVLEIIRENLDIKKYSKKSQNLFKDILKKSAKFQEFTSLTNAKLKNRLEELQNQKVRLFDCPECFQHTLPLNEELECLFCGYQDTPENVAYAYIENIWGLNEYSEVKDGGYFPLETCPKCEQRTLLIKDDTFLCFSCVNEWKADELRNCDWCNRLYEESDGDWGMCVDCKEERMEKLMNDD
;
A
#
# COMPACT_ATOMS: atom_id res chain seq x y z
N MET A 1 22.86 46.98 -9.76
CA MET A 1 21.73 46.19 -10.28
C MET A 1 21.65 44.89 -9.50
N ARG A 2 20.51 44.57 -8.87
CA ARG A 2 20.30 43.21 -8.35
C ARG A 2 20.22 42.28 -9.56
N SER A 3 21.12 41.30 -9.63
CA SER A 3 21.03 40.24 -10.63
C SER A 3 19.80 39.40 -10.30
N THR A 4 18.74 39.55 -11.08
CA THR A 4 17.57 38.68 -11.00
C THR A 4 17.94 37.36 -11.64
N LYS A 5 17.88 36.27 -10.88
CA LYS A 5 18.17 34.93 -11.37
C LYS A 5 16.87 34.22 -11.73
N GLU A 6 16.72 33.85 -13.00
CA GLU A 6 15.64 32.97 -13.44
C GLU A 6 15.91 31.54 -12.98
N ILE A 7 14.85 30.85 -12.54
CA ILE A 7 14.90 29.50 -12.03
C ILE A 7 14.01 28.65 -12.93
N GLU A 8 14.59 27.68 -13.61
CA GLU A 8 13.89 26.79 -14.53
C GLU A 8 14.26 25.34 -14.19
N PHE A 9 13.25 24.47 -14.24
CA PHE A 9 13.38 23.03 -14.08
C PHE A 9 12.49 22.37 -15.14
N ASP A 10 13.03 21.37 -15.85
CA ASP A 10 12.16 20.46 -16.60
C ASP A 10 11.40 19.52 -15.64
N LEU A 11 10.39 18.82 -16.16
CA LEU A 11 9.51 17.99 -15.34
C LEU A 11 10.26 16.84 -14.66
N LEU A 12 11.24 16.22 -15.35
CA LEU A 12 12.09 15.19 -14.78
C LEU A 12 12.97 15.74 -13.66
N GLU A 13 13.64 16.86 -13.92
CA GLU A 13 14.53 17.53 -12.97
C GLU A 13 13.77 17.89 -11.69
N ASN A 14 12.54 18.42 -11.84
CA ASN A 14 11.67 18.73 -10.71
C ASN A 14 11.27 17.47 -9.93
N GLY A 15 10.88 16.40 -10.62
CA GLY A 15 10.55 15.12 -9.98
C GLY A 15 11.72 14.52 -9.21
N LEU A 16 12.91 14.51 -9.82
CA LEU A 16 14.15 14.04 -9.19
C LEU A 16 14.56 14.93 -8.02
N ASP A 17 14.44 16.26 -8.13
CA ASP A 17 14.77 17.17 -7.03
C ASP A 17 13.84 16.96 -5.82
N PHE A 18 12.54 16.77 -6.04
CA PHE A 18 11.61 16.37 -4.98
C PHE A 18 12.02 15.05 -4.32
N ILE A 19 12.34 14.02 -5.11
CA ILE A 19 12.83 12.76 -4.55
C ILE A 19 14.12 13.00 -3.76
N ASP A 20 15.12 13.68 -4.30
CA ASP A 20 16.40 13.92 -3.62
C ASP A 20 16.24 14.65 -2.28
N ASN A 21 15.39 15.67 -2.26
CA ASN A 21 15.06 16.44 -1.07
C ASN A 21 14.21 15.66 -0.06
N SER A 22 13.44 14.66 -0.50
CA SER A 22 12.75 13.76 0.41
C SER A 22 13.70 12.87 1.21
N LEU A 23 14.84 12.49 0.63
CA LEU A 23 15.73 11.49 1.22
C LEU A 23 16.69 12.06 2.27
N LYS A 24 17.11 13.33 2.12
CA LYS A 24 18.06 13.96 3.07
C LYS A 24 17.54 13.92 4.50
N PRO A 25 16.30 14.35 4.81
CA PRO A 25 15.86 14.39 6.19
C PRO A 25 15.62 13.01 6.79
N ILE A 26 15.21 12.01 5.99
CA ILE A 26 15.07 10.64 6.49
C ILE A 26 16.43 10.04 6.88
N LEU A 27 17.48 10.37 6.13
CA LEU A 27 18.82 9.84 6.35
C LEU A 27 19.61 10.62 7.42
N GLU A 28 19.34 11.91 7.57
CA GLU A 28 20.20 12.84 8.33
C GLU A 28 19.50 13.43 9.57
N SER A 29 18.17 13.52 9.60
CA SER A 29 17.47 14.22 10.69
C SER A 29 17.16 13.30 11.88
N LYS A 30 17.22 13.88 13.08
CA LYS A 30 16.65 13.34 14.32
C LYS A 30 15.31 14.01 14.66
N ASN A 31 14.74 14.79 13.74
CA ASN A 31 13.57 15.63 13.99
C ASN A 31 12.35 15.07 13.26
N ASN A 32 11.31 14.73 14.05
CA ASN A 32 10.04 14.21 13.53
C ASN A 32 9.35 15.18 12.56
N HIS A 33 9.61 16.49 12.66
CA HIS A 33 9.04 17.48 11.75
C HIS A 33 9.54 17.33 10.31
N ASP A 34 10.71 16.73 10.09
CA ASP A 34 11.29 16.66 8.75
C ASP A 34 10.78 15.43 7.98
N LEU A 35 10.40 14.36 8.68
CA LEU A 35 9.86 13.12 8.08
C LEU A 35 8.55 13.37 7.32
N LYS A 36 7.70 14.29 7.79
CA LYS A 36 6.46 14.63 7.09
C LYS A 36 6.75 15.23 5.70
N TYR A 37 7.78 16.09 5.60
CA TYR A 37 8.18 16.71 4.34
C TYR A 37 8.81 15.69 3.41
N SER A 38 9.49 14.70 3.97
CA SER A 38 9.97 13.58 3.17
C SER A 38 8.84 12.81 2.51
N VAL A 39 7.77 12.46 3.23
CA VAL A 39 6.61 11.77 2.66
C VAL A 39 5.91 12.64 1.59
N LEU A 40 5.74 13.94 1.84
CA LEU A 40 5.17 14.88 0.87
C LEU A 40 5.99 14.92 -0.42
N HIS A 41 7.31 15.13 -0.29
CA HIS A 41 8.19 15.29 -1.44
C HIS A 41 8.35 14.00 -2.24
N ILE A 42 8.50 12.83 -1.62
CA ILE A 42 8.63 11.59 -2.38
C ILE A 42 7.33 11.23 -3.10
N SER A 43 6.16 11.49 -2.50
CA SER A 43 4.87 11.31 -3.16
C SER A 43 4.76 12.22 -4.39
N ALA A 44 5.10 13.51 -4.26
CA ALA A 44 5.06 14.46 -5.38
C ALA A 44 6.08 14.08 -6.47
N GLY A 45 7.32 13.79 -6.08
CA GLY A 45 8.38 13.41 -7.00
C GLY A 45 8.02 12.15 -7.79
N THR A 46 7.51 11.11 -7.13
CA THR A 46 7.04 9.88 -7.79
C THR A 46 5.96 10.16 -8.83
N GLU A 47 4.98 11.00 -8.51
CA GLU A 47 3.93 11.37 -9.46
C GLU A 47 4.49 12.14 -10.67
N LEU A 48 5.45 13.05 -10.46
CA LEU A 48 6.10 13.79 -11.54
C LEU A 48 6.93 12.89 -12.47
N ILE A 49 7.62 11.87 -11.92
CA ILE A 49 8.32 10.86 -12.73
C ILE A 49 7.35 10.11 -13.63
N LEU A 50 6.22 9.63 -13.09
CA LEU A 50 5.21 8.92 -13.87
C LEU A 50 4.58 9.82 -14.95
N LYS A 51 4.36 11.11 -14.63
CA LYS A 51 3.89 12.11 -15.60
C LYS A 51 4.91 12.39 -16.69
N GLU A 52 6.20 12.41 -16.36
CA GLU A 52 7.26 12.58 -17.35
C GLU A 52 7.26 11.44 -18.37
N ILE A 53 7.07 10.20 -17.92
CA ILE A 53 6.96 9.04 -18.81
C ILE A 53 5.74 9.15 -19.72
N LEU A 54 4.57 9.54 -19.20
CA LEU A 54 3.42 9.83 -20.08
C LEU A 54 3.68 10.97 -21.06
N ARG A 55 4.45 11.98 -20.63
CA ARG A 55 4.79 13.14 -21.46
C ARG A 55 5.73 12.77 -22.60
N THR A 56 6.57 11.73 -22.44
CA THR A 56 7.40 11.23 -23.56
C THR A 56 6.57 10.56 -24.64
N GLU A 57 5.42 9.96 -24.30
CA GLU A 57 4.45 9.47 -25.26
C GLU A 57 3.67 10.61 -25.92
N HIS A 58 2.96 11.42 -25.12
CA HIS A 58 2.30 12.63 -25.61
C HIS A 58 1.98 13.60 -24.47
N TRP A 59 2.30 14.89 -24.68
CA TRP A 59 2.16 15.92 -23.65
C TRP A 59 0.73 16.10 -23.11
N SER A 60 -0.31 15.82 -23.92
CA SER A 60 -1.71 15.97 -23.46
C SER A 60 -2.11 14.93 -22.42
N LEU A 61 -1.38 13.82 -22.30
CA LEU A 61 -1.70 12.73 -21.37
C LEU A 61 -1.51 13.09 -19.90
N ILE A 62 -0.92 14.26 -19.59
CA ILE A 62 -0.79 14.75 -18.21
C ILE A 62 -2.00 15.58 -17.74
N PHE A 63 -2.97 15.87 -18.63
CA PHE A 63 -4.23 16.55 -18.29
C PHE A 63 -5.25 15.54 -17.78
N GLU A 64 -6.04 15.87 -16.75
CA GLU A 64 -7.12 14.99 -16.30
C GLU A 64 -8.08 14.66 -17.44
N ASN A 65 -8.56 15.69 -18.14
CA ASN A 65 -9.35 15.55 -19.36
C ASN A 65 -8.51 15.95 -20.59
N ILE A 66 -8.17 14.98 -21.43
CA ILE A 66 -7.35 15.14 -22.64
C ILE A 66 -8.01 16.10 -23.64
N ASP A 67 -9.34 16.14 -23.73
CA ASP A 67 -10.06 17.02 -24.66
C ASP A 67 -9.90 18.50 -24.33
N THR A 68 -9.52 18.82 -23.09
CA THR A 68 -9.25 20.19 -22.65
C THR A 68 -7.81 20.64 -22.89
N ALA A 69 -6.96 19.73 -23.37
CA ALA A 69 -5.53 19.95 -23.51
C ALA A 69 -5.23 21.00 -24.58
N ASN A 70 -4.45 22.00 -24.19
CA ASN A 70 -3.93 23.02 -25.11
C ASN A 70 -2.59 23.56 -24.63
N PHE A 71 -1.77 24.04 -25.56
CA PHE A 71 -0.42 24.52 -25.28
C PHE A 71 -0.36 25.72 -24.35
N GLN A 72 -1.36 26.60 -24.37
CA GLN A 72 -1.38 27.77 -23.48
C GLN A 72 -1.55 27.33 -22.02
N LYS A 73 -2.53 26.46 -21.72
CA LYS A 73 -2.74 25.89 -20.40
C LYS A 73 -1.54 25.06 -19.93
N LEU A 74 -0.95 24.27 -20.83
CA LEU A 74 0.28 23.52 -20.53
C LEU A 74 1.41 24.46 -20.07
N ARG A 75 1.62 25.55 -20.82
CA ARG A 75 2.69 26.53 -20.54
C ARG A 75 2.44 27.32 -19.25
N THR A 76 1.20 27.65 -18.92
CA THR A 76 0.88 28.42 -17.70
C THR A 76 0.72 27.54 -16.46
N GLY A 77 0.57 26.22 -16.64
CA GLY A 77 0.21 25.32 -15.55
C GLY A 77 -1.26 25.42 -15.11
N ASP A 78 -2.08 26.19 -15.82
CA ASP A 78 -3.49 26.41 -15.47
C ASP A 78 -4.38 25.32 -16.06
N PHE A 79 -4.24 24.11 -15.52
CA PHE A 79 -5.05 22.96 -15.88
C PHE A 79 -5.16 21.97 -14.72
N GLN A 80 -6.22 21.17 -14.75
CA GLN A 80 -6.33 20.01 -13.88
C GLN A 80 -5.40 18.92 -14.38
N SER A 81 -4.37 18.60 -13.62
CA SER A 81 -3.44 17.52 -13.95
C SER A 81 -4.05 16.16 -13.64
N ALA A 82 -3.65 15.16 -14.42
CA ALA A 82 -4.08 13.77 -14.28
C ALA A 82 -3.85 13.26 -12.84
N SER A 83 -4.87 12.61 -12.31
CA SER A 83 -4.85 11.89 -11.04
C SER A 83 -3.94 10.68 -11.12
N PHE A 84 -3.56 10.12 -9.97
CA PHE A 84 -2.68 8.95 -9.95
C PHE A 84 -3.28 7.71 -10.60
N GLU A 85 -4.56 7.42 -10.36
CA GLU A 85 -5.21 6.28 -11.03
C GLU A 85 -5.37 6.54 -12.53
N THR A 86 -5.64 7.79 -12.93
CA THR A 86 -5.62 8.20 -14.35
C THR A 86 -4.25 8.00 -14.98
N ILE A 87 -3.16 8.32 -14.26
CA ILE A 87 -1.79 8.12 -14.73
C ILE A 87 -1.47 6.63 -14.90
N LEU A 88 -1.76 5.80 -13.89
CA LEU A 88 -1.53 4.36 -13.96
C LEU A 88 -2.30 3.74 -15.13
N ASN A 89 -3.59 4.07 -15.26
CA ASN A 89 -4.42 3.55 -16.35
C ASN A 89 -3.87 3.94 -17.73
N ARG A 90 -3.34 5.16 -17.89
CA ARG A 90 -2.74 5.60 -19.16
C ARG A 90 -1.37 4.98 -19.42
N LEU A 91 -0.56 4.78 -18.40
CA LEU A 91 0.72 4.09 -18.55
C LEU A 91 0.48 2.68 -19.11
N GLU A 92 -0.48 1.96 -18.54
CA GLU A 92 -0.77 0.57 -18.93
C GLU A 92 -1.51 0.48 -20.27
N ASN A 93 -2.56 1.27 -20.48
CA ASN A 93 -3.46 1.09 -21.63
C ASN A 93 -3.09 1.95 -22.85
N ILE A 94 -2.25 2.98 -22.68
CA ILE A 94 -1.86 3.89 -23.78
C ILE A 94 -0.36 3.79 -24.04
N ALA A 95 0.47 3.86 -23.00
CA ALA A 95 1.93 3.80 -23.15
C ALA A 95 2.48 2.36 -23.22
N ASP A 96 1.66 1.35 -22.95
CA ASP A 96 2.06 -0.07 -22.88
C ASP A 96 3.18 -0.31 -21.87
N ILE A 97 3.13 0.41 -20.74
CA ILE A 97 4.08 0.32 -19.63
C ILE A 97 3.38 -0.33 -18.45
N GLU A 98 3.74 -1.58 -18.19
CA GLU A 98 3.24 -2.33 -17.03
C GLU A 98 3.86 -1.81 -15.73
N ILE A 99 3.01 -1.47 -14.76
CA ILE A 99 3.46 -1.13 -13.41
C ILE A 99 3.12 -2.29 -12.48
N SER A 100 4.15 -2.93 -11.91
CA SER A 100 3.93 -4.08 -11.02
C SER A 100 2.95 -3.77 -9.88
N GLU A 101 2.12 -4.76 -9.51
CA GLU A 101 1.15 -4.61 -8.42
C GLU A 101 1.80 -4.22 -7.09
N SER A 102 3.02 -4.70 -6.82
CA SER A 102 3.80 -4.26 -5.66
C SER A 102 4.14 -2.78 -5.72
N ALA A 103 4.56 -2.26 -6.88
CA ALA A 103 4.84 -0.84 -7.05
C ALA A 103 3.59 0.01 -6.83
N LYS A 104 2.46 -0.36 -7.46
CA LYS A 104 1.17 0.32 -7.26
C LYS A 104 0.80 0.38 -5.79
N ARG A 105 0.87 -0.76 -5.09
CA ARG A 105 0.55 -0.87 -3.67
C ARG A 105 1.43 0.02 -2.79
N TYR A 106 2.75 -0.06 -2.94
CA TYR A 106 3.66 0.76 -2.13
C TYR A 106 3.51 2.26 -2.39
N ILE A 107 3.23 2.66 -3.64
CA ILE A 107 2.98 4.06 -3.99
C ILE A 107 1.62 4.53 -3.45
N ARG A 108 0.56 3.72 -3.53
CA ARG A 108 -0.75 4.04 -2.92
C ARG A 108 -0.64 4.23 -1.42
N GLU A 109 0.10 3.37 -0.73
CA GLU A 109 0.31 3.49 0.72
C GLU A 109 1.08 4.76 1.10
N LEU A 110 2.11 5.10 0.32
CA LEU A 110 2.81 6.37 0.47
C LEU A 110 1.87 7.57 0.26
N ARG A 111 0.97 7.50 -0.72
CA ARG A 111 -0.05 8.54 -0.97
C ARG A 111 -1.08 8.63 0.16
N LYS A 112 -1.52 7.51 0.74
CA LYS A 112 -2.41 7.51 1.91
C LYS A 112 -1.73 8.21 3.10
N LYS A 113 -0.47 7.89 3.38
CA LYS A 113 0.31 8.58 4.42
C LYS A 113 0.42 10.08 4.13
N ARG A 114 0.67 10.48 2.88
CA ARG A 114 0.66 11.88 2.45
C ARG A 114 -0.69 12.57 2.70
N ASN A 115 -1.81 11.92 2.34
CA ASN A 115 -3.15 12.46 2.58
C ASN A 115 -3.42 12.68 4.09
N ARG A 116 -2.97 11.74 4.95
CA ARG A 116 -3.05 11.89 6.41
C ARG A 116 -2.28 13.12 6.90
N ILE A 117 -1.08 13.37 6.36
CA ILE A 117 -0.27 14.56 6.70
C ILE A 117 -0.98 15.87 6.33
N GLU A 118 -1.61 15.93 5.16
CA GLU A 118 -2.21 17.17 4.65
C GLU A 118 -3.56 17.50 5.29
N HIS A 119 -4.34 16.47 5.64
CA HIS A 119 -5.76 16.65 5.99
C HIS A 119 -6.12 16.20 7.40
N PHE A 120 -5.26 15.49 8.12
CA PHE A 120 -5.58 14.86 9.41
C PHE A 120 -4.44 14.97 10.44
N ALA A 121 -4.68 14.46 11.64
CA ALA A 121 -3.62 14.31 12.64
C ALA A 121 -2.63 13.23 12.18
N PHE A 122 -1.34 13.56 12.17
CA PHE A 122 -0.28 12.68 11.70
C PHE A 122 0.38 11.94 12.87
N LYS A 123 0.19 10.62 12.91
CA LYS A 123 0.90 9.69 13.79
C LYS A 123 1.42 8.54 12.94
N GLU A 124 2.73 8.37 12.87
CA GLU A 124 3.37 7.33 12.07
C GLU A 124 4.58 6.73 12.78
N ILE A 125 4.98 5.57 12.27
CA ILE A 125 6.16 4.84 12.69
C ILE A 125 7.31 5.15 11.71
N ASP A 126 8.41 5.72 12.22
CA ASP A 126 9.56 6.13 11.39
C ASP A 126 10.14 4.98 10.56
N SER A 127 10.31 3.80 11.15
CA SER A 127 10.80 2.61 10.45
C SER A 127 9.84 2.10 9.37
N ALA A 128 8.53 2.28 9.55
CA ALA A 128 7.54 1.96 8.53
C ALA A 128 7.65 2.92 7.34
N ILE A 129 7.78 4.22 7.58
CA ILE A 129 8.04 5.23 6.52
C ILE A 129 9.32 4.89 5.77
N LYS A 130 10.43 4.65 6.49
CA LYS A 130 11.72 4.29 5.89
C LYS A 130 11.62 3.06 5.00
N SER A 131 10.89 2.03 5.45
CA SER A 131 10.69 0.82 4.67
C SER A 131 9.82 1.07 3.43
N ASN A 132 8.70 1.78 3.57
CA ASN A 132 7.84 2.13 2.43
C ASN A 132 8.59 2.98 1.39
N VAL A 133 9.36 3.99 1.83
CA VAL A 133 10.22 4.81 0.97
C VAL A 133 11.26 3.95 0.25
N SER A 134 11.92 3.02 0.95
CA SER A 134 12.89 2.08 0.37
C SER A 134 12.28 1.25 -0.77
N LYS A 135 11.07 0.72 -0.55
CA LYS A 135 10.31 -0.06 -1.55
C LYS A 135 9.88 0.80 -2.74
N VAL A 136 9.32 1.99 -2.50
CA VAL A 136 8.93 2.93 -3.57
C VAL A 136 10.13 3.34 -4.40
N LEU A 137 11.25 3.74 -3.76
CA LEU A 137 12.47 4.12 -4.48
C LEU A 137 12.97 2.99 -5.38
N SER A 138 12.93 1.75 -4.91
CA SER A 138 13.42 0.61 -5.69
C SER A 138 12.64 0.48 -7.01
N HIS A 139 11.30 0.56 -6.95
CA HIS A 139 10.46 0.52 -8.15
C HIS A 139 10.53 1.79 -8.99
N VAL A 140 10.56 2.98 -8.39
CA VAL A 140 10.67 4.24 -9.17
C VAL A 140 11.97 4.28 -9.95
N LEU A 141 13.08 3.83 -9.35
CA LEU A 141 14.37 3.77 -10.03
C LEU A 141 14.39 2.74 -11.17
N GLU A 142 13.69 1.61 -11.01
CA GLU A 142 13.48 0.61 -12.06
C GLU A 142 12.66 1.18 -13.22
N ILE A 143 11.49 1.76 -12.91
CA ILE A 143 10.61 2.44 -13.88
C ILE A 143 11.37 3.51 -14.66
N ILE A 144 12.18 4.34 -13.99
CA ILE A 144 13.02 5.35 -14.67
C ILE A 144 14.02 4.69 -15.63
N ARG A 145 14.71 3.63 -15.20
CA ARG A 145 15.73 2.96 -16.03
C ARG A 145 15.15 2.31 -17.27
N GLU A 146 13.95 1.76 -17.15
CA GLU A 146 13.27 1.04 -18.22
C GLU A 146 12.61 1.98 -19.24
N ASN A 147 12.10 3.12 -18.77
CA ASN A 147 11.23 3.99 -19.58
C ASN A 147 11.86 5.33 -19.97
N LEU A 148 12.96 5.76 -19.35
CA LEU A 148 13.61 7.04 -19.63
C LEU A 148 15.09 6.89 -19.97
N ASP A 149 15.50 7.45 -21.12
CA ASP A 149 16.93 7.63 -21.42
C ASP A 149 17.48 8.86 -20.71
N ILE A 150 17.91 8.68 -19.46
CA ILE A 150 18.49 9.73 -18.61
C ILE A 150 19.64 10.50 -19.28
N LYS A 151 20.35 9.91 -20.25
CA LYS A 151 21.45 10.59 -20.96
C LYS A 151 20.96 11.73 -21.86
N LYS A 152 19.68 11.71 -22.27
CA LYS A 152 19.05 12.78 -23.07
C LYS A 152 18.68 14.01 -22.26
N TYR A 153 18.65 13.90 -20.93
CA TYR A 153 18.27 14.99 -20.03
C TYR A 153 19.47 15.83 -19.58
N SER A 154 19.16 16.95 -18.91
CA SER A 154 20.15 17.90 -18.41
C SER A 154 21.23 17.22 -17.55
N LYS A 155 22.45 17.77 -17.53
CA LYS A 155 23.53 17.30 -16.62
C LYS A 155 23.10 17.34 -15.16
N LYS A 156 22.20 18.25 -14.79
CA LYS A 156 21.66 18.38 -13.44
C LYS A 156 20.73 17.20 -13.12
N SER A 157 19.80 16.85 -14.00
CA SER A 157 18.95 15.64 -13.87
C SER A 157 19.80 14.37 -13.77
N GLN A 158 20.83 14.24 -14.60
CA GLN A 158 21.75 13.09 -14.55
C GLN A 158 22.49 12.99 -13.20
N ASN A 159 22.91 14.12 -12.64
CA ASN A 159 23.58 14.15 -11.33
C ASN A 159 22.61 13.87 -10.19
N LEU A 160 21.41 14.45 -10.20
CA LEU A 160 20.34 14.16 -9.23
C LEU A 160 20.01 12.67 -9.23
N PHE A 161 19.83 12.07 -10.39
CA PHE A 161 19.55 10.63 -10.50
C PHE A 161 20.68 9.79 -9.88
N LYS A 162 21.95 10.11 -10.14
CA LYS A 162 23.10 9.43 -9.52
C LYS A 162 23.11 9.58 -7.99
N ASP A 163 22.74 10.73 -7.47
CA ASP A 163 22.72 10.97 -6.03
C ASP A 163 21.56 10.24 -5.35
N ILE A 164 20.39 10.18 -5.99
CA ILE A 164 19.27 9.36 -5.55
C ILE A 164 19.67 7.88 -5.50
N LEU A 165 20.38 7.35 -6.52
CA LEU A 165 20.88 5.96 -6.51
C LEU A 165 21.80 5.67 -5.32
N LYS A 166 22.67 6.61 -4.95
CA LYS A 166 23.53 6.44 -3.77
C LYS A 166 22.73 6.48 -2.47
N LYS A 167 21.74 7.37 -2.39
CA LYS A 167 20.87 7.49 -1.21
C LYS A 167 19.96 6.28 -1.06
N SER A 168 19.39 5.75 -2.14
CA SER A 168 18.53 4.56 -2.12
C SER A 168 19.27 3.34 -1.58
N ALA A 169 20.57 3.20 -1.85
CA ALA A 169 21.39 2.13 -1.27
C ALA A 169 21.41 2.17 0.27
N LYS A 170 21.41 3.36 0.89
CA LYS A 170 21.35 3.50 2.36
C LYS A 170 20.01 3.03 2.94
N PHE A 171 18.91 3.22 2.21
CA PHE A 171 17.59 2.71 2.63
C PHE A 171 17.52 1.18 2.52
N GLN A 172 18.07 0.63 1.44
CA GLN A 172 18.17 -0.83 1.27
C GLN A 172 19.06 -1.45 2.36
N GLU A 173 20.17 -0.78 2.72
CA GLU A 173 21.04 -1.18 3.82
C GLU A 173 20.29 -1.15 5.16
N PHE A 174 19.55 -0.08 5.47
CA PHE A 174 18.72 0.01 6.68
C PHE A 174 17.75 -1.18 6.81
N THR A 175 17.02 -1.49 5.74
CA THR A 175 16.10 -2.64 5.72
C THR A 175 16.84 -3.96 5.91
N SER A 176 17.94 -4.16 5.20
CA SER A 176 18.73 -5.39 5.24
C SER A 176 19.36 -5.63 6.62
N LEU A 177 19.93 -4.60 7.24
CA LEU A 177 20.52 -4.69 8.57
C LEU A 177 19.47 -4.96 9.65
N THR A 178 18.29 -4.34 9.55
CA THR A 178 17.19 -4.58 10.49
C THR A 178 16.67 -6.01 10.36
N ASN A 179 16.44 -6.50 9.14
CA ASN A 179 16.04 -7.90 8.92
C ASN A 179 17.12 -8.90 9.38
N ALA A 180 18.40 -8.60 9.17
CA ALA A 180 19.49 -9.45 9.64
C ALA A 180 19.52 -9.60 11.16
N LYS A 181 19.19 -8.54 11.91
CA LYS A 181 19.06 -8.59 13.37
C LYS A 181 17.87 -9.44 13.83
N LEU A 182 16.79 -9.46 13.04
CA LEU A 182 15.57 -10.20 13.35
C LEU A 182 15.64 -11.68 12.94
N LYS A 183 16.60 -12.06 12.09
CA LYS A 183 16.69 -13.41 11.48
C LYS A 183 16.48 -14.55 12.48
N ASN A 184 17.27 -14.60 13.55
CA ASN A 184 17.19 -15.69 14.54
C ASN A 184 15.81 -15.72 15.22
N ARG A 185 15.24 -14.55 15.53
CA ARG A 185 13.92 -14.44 16.16
C ARG A 185 12.79 -14.91 15.23
N LEU A 186 12.88 -14.58 13.94
CA LEU A 186 11.92 -15.04 12.94
C LEU A 186 12.00 -16.56 12.75
N GLU A 187 13.22 -17.11 12.70
CA GLU A 187 13.45 -18.57 12.63
C GLU A 187 12.91 -19.30 13.87
N GLU A 188 13.10 -18.74 15.08
CA GLU A 188 12.50 -19.27 16.31
C GLU A 188 10.97 -19.34 16.24
N LEU A 189 10.31 -18.26 15.78
CA LEU A 189 8.85 -18.21 15.64
C LEU A 189 8.33 -19.23 14.62
N GLN A 190 9.01 -19.37 13.49
CA GLN A 190 8.68 -20.38 12.48
C GLN A 190 8.85 -21.80 13.03
N ASN A 191 9.91 -22.06 13.81
CA ASN A 191 10.10 -23.36 14.49
C ASN A 191 8.99 -23.65 15.52
N GLN A 192 8.42 -22.61 16.12
CA GLN A 192 7.24 -22.68 16.98
C GLN A 192 5.92 -22.74 16.20
N LYS A 193 5.98 -22.86 14.87
CA LYS A 193 4.83 -22.90 13.95
C LYS A 193 3.99 -21.62 13.95
N VAL A 194 4.55 -20.49 14.38
CA VAL A 194 3.91 -19.17 14.24
C VAL A 194 4.03 -18.73 12.78
N ARG A 195 2.88 -18.44 12.14
CA ARG A 195 2.87 -17.91 10.76
C ARG A 195 3.36 -16.47 10.74
N LEU A 196 4.17 -16.14 9.75
CA LEU A 196 4.65 -14.78 9.51
C LEU A 196 3.95 -14.20 8.28
N PHE A 197 3.63 -12.91 8.34
CA PHE A 197 2.97 -12.16 7.29
C PHE A 197 3.75 -10.88 6.97
N ASP A 198 3.47 -10.33 5.80
CA ASP A 198 3.90 -8.98 5.45
C ASP A 198 3.13 -7.98 6.32
N CYS A 199 3.87 -7.11 7.01
CA CYS A 199 3.28 -6.04 7.79
C CYS A 199 2.58 -5.02 6.86
N PRO A 200 1.31 -4.66 7.10
CA PRO A 200 0.56 -3.72 6.26
C PRO A 200 1.09 -2.28 6.32
N GLU A 201 1.91 -1.94 7.32
CA GLU A 201 2.49 -0.60 7.47
C GLU A 201 3.90 -0.46 6.86
N CYS A 202 4.74 -1.50 6.96
CA CYS A 202 6.14 -1.43 6.53
C CYS A 202 6.51 -2.40 5.40
N PHE A 203 5.63 -3.32 5.00
CA PHE A 203 5.84 -4.31 3.94
C PHE A 203 7.02 -5.26 4.14
N GLN A 204 7.41 -5.49 5.39
CA GLN A 204 8.40 -6.50 5.76
C GLN A 204 7.68 -7.75 6.27
N HIS A 205 8.21 -8.93 5.93
CA HIS A 205 7.68 -10.23 6.30
C HIS A 205 8.01 -10.59 7.76
N THR A 206 7.51 -9.79 8.68
CA THR A 206 7.92 -9.75 10.10
C THR A 206 6.74 -9.56 11.04
N LEU A 207 5.51 -9.74 10.56
CA LEU A 207 4.31 -9.69 11.40
C LEU A 207 3.92 -11.12 11.80
N PRO A 208 4.17 -11.54 13.05
CA PRO A 208 3.72 -12.84 13.54
C PRO A 208 2.21 -12.85 13.75
N LEU A 209 1.57 -13.93 13.33
CA LEU A 209 0.17 -14.20 13.66
C LEU A 209 0.10 -14.86 15.04
N ASN A 210 0.06 -14.02 16.08
CA ASN A 210 -0.02 -14.38 17.49
C ASN A 210 -0.97 -13.40 18.23
N GLU A 211 -1.07 -13.51 19.55
CA GLU A 211 -1.96 -12.65 20.36
C GLU A 211 -1.60 -11.15 20.29
N GLU A 212 -0.32 -10.82 20.11
CA GLU A 212 0.16 -9.44 20.14
C GLU A 212 -0.03 -8.71 18.80
N LEU A 213 0.02 -9.43 17.67
CA LEU A 213 0.00 -8.90 16.30
C LEU A 213 0.95 -7.70 16.11
N GLU A 214 2.13 -7.77 16.72
CA GLU A 214 3.14 -6.72 16.65
C GLU A 214 4.20 -7.03 15.59
N CYS A 215 4.37 -6.14 14.62
CA CYS A 215 5.42 -6.27 13.61
C CYS A 215 6.81 -6.09 14.22
N LEU A 216 7.64 -7.12 14.14
CA LEU A 216 9.00 -7.11 14.72
C LEU A 216 9.96 -6.13 14.04
N PHE A 217 9.67 -5.67 12.82
CA PHE A 217 10.50 -4.71 12.09
C PHE A 217 10.19 -3.27 12.47
N CYS A 218 8.91 -2.90 12.51
CA CYS A 218 8.51 -1.51 12.70
C CYS A 218 7.81 -1.22 14.04
N GLY A 219 7.34 -2.24 14.76
CA GLY A 219 6.54 -2.09 15.96
C GLY A 219 5.10 -1.68 15.68
N TYR A 220 4.61 -1.88 14.45
CA TYR A 220 3.18 -1.70 14.16
C TYR A 220 2.37 -2.72 14.96
N GLN A 221 1.36 -2.22 15.66
CA GLN A 221 0.41 -3.00 16.43
C GLN A 221 -0.93 -2.26 16.44
N ASP A 222 -2.02 -3.00 16.31
CA ASP A 222 -3.39 -2.49 16.38
C ASP A 222 -4.34 -3.62 16.83
N THR A 223 -5.65 -3.36 16.87
CA THR A 223 -6.64 -4.40 17.11
C THR A 223 -6.61 -5.46 15.99
N PRO A 224 -6.94 -6.73 16.28
CA PRO A 224 -6.98 -7.77 15.25
C PRO A 224 -7.85 -7.43 14.03
N GLU A 225 -8.98 -6.74 14.24
CA GLU A 225 -9.85 -6.24 13.17
C GLU A 225 -9.15 -5.20 12.28
N ASN A 226 -8.48 -4.22 12.88
CA ASN A 226 -7.73 -3.21 12.14
C ASN A 226 -6.55 -3.83 11.39
N VAL A 227 -5.83 -4.79 11.98
CA VAL A 227 -4.72 -5.50 11.32
C VAL A 227 -5.24 -6.33 10.14
N ALA A 228 -6.34 -7.05 10.30
CA ALA A 228 -6.96 -7.84 9.24
C ALA A 228 -7.43 -6.96 8.06
N TYR A 229 -8.14 -5.87 8.35
CA TYR A 229 -8.56 -4.89 7.36
C TYR A 229 -7.35 -4.28 6.64
N ALA A 230 -6.36 -3.78 7.38
CA ALA A 230 -5.17 -3.18 6.81
C ALA A 230 -4.34 -4.18 5.98
N TYR A 231 -4.34 -5.46 6.34
CA TYR A 231 -3.67 -6.50 5.55
C TYR A 231 -4.34 -6.68 4.18
N ILE A 232 -5.67 -6.79 4.12
CA ILE A 232 -6.39 -6.86 2.85
C ILE A 232 -6.17 -5.58 2.03
N GLU A 233 -6.28 -4.41 2.68
CA GLU A 233 -6.18 -3.14 1.97
C GLU A 233 -4.77 -2.87 1.45
N ASN A 234 -3.76 -3.06 2.28
CA ASN A 234 -2.40 -2.61 2.01
C ASN A 234 -1.47 -3.72 1.51
N ILE A 235 -1.84 -5.00 1.66
CA ILE A 235 -1.07 -6.15 1.13
C ILE A 235 -1.79 -6.76 -0.08
N TRP A 236 -3.10 -7.00 0.00
CA TRP A 236 -3.85 -7.50 -1.17
C TRP A 236 -4.22 -6.38 -2.15
N GLY A 237 -4.21 -5.12 -1.72
CA GLY A 237 -4.45 -3.97 -2.60
C GLY A 237 -5.93 -3.73 -2.91
N LEU A 238 -6.84 -4.30 -2.12
CA LEU A 238 -8.28 -4.20 -2.30
C LEU A 238 -8.86 -3.09 -1.42
N ASN A 239 -9.62 -2.16 -2.01
CA ASN A 239 -10.27 -1.11 -1.24
C ASN A 239 -11.76 -1.43 -1.07
N GLU A 240 -12.25 -1.50 0.17
CA GLU A 240 -13.63 -1.89 0.48
C GLU A 240 -14.67 -1.08 -0.30
N TYR A 241 -14.50 0.24 -0.39
CA TYR A 241 -15.43 1.08 -1.15
C TYR A 241 -15.43 0.76 -2.64
N SER A 242 -14.25 0.58 -3.25
CA SER A 242 -14.15 0.23 -4.67
C SER A 242 -14.78 -1.13 -4.97
N GLU A 243 -14.46 -2.16 -4.17
CA GLU A 243 -14.99 -3.52 -4.37
C GLU A 243 -16.51 -3.55 -4.24
N VAL A 244 -17.05 -2.94 -3.18
CA VAL A 244 -18.50 -2.98 -2.90
C VAL A 244 -19.29 -2.13 -3.89
N LYS A 245 -18.75 -1.00 -4.34
CA LYS A 245 -19.44 -0.10 -5.29
C LYS A 245 -19.74 -0.80 -6.63
N ASP A 246 -18.85 -1.68 -7.07
CA ASP A 246 -19.00 -2.40 -8.33
C ASP A 246 -19.75 -3.74 -8.15
N GLY A 247 -20.43 -3.92 -7.00
CA GLY A 247 -21.18 -5.14 -6.66
C GLY A 247 -20.29 -6.32 -6.26
N GLY A 248 -19.00 -6.05 -6.05
CA GLY A 248 -18.03 -7.00 -5.54
C GLY A 248 -18.08 -7.17 -4.03
N TYR A 249 -17.05 -7.82 -3.50
CA TYR A 249 -17.02 -8.31 -2.15
C TYR A 249 -15.67 -8.00 -1.48
N PHE A 250 -15.71 -7.40 -0.29
CA PHE A 250 -14.51 -7.19 0.50
C PHE A 250 -14.26 -8.43 1.37
N PRO A 251 -13.10 -9.10 1.25
CA PRO A 251 -12.89 -10.45 1.80
C PRO A 251 -12.57 -10.47 3.30
N LEU A 252 -13.41 -9.85 4.11
CA LEU A 252 -13.29 -9.76 5.57
C LEU A 252 -14.62 -10.05 6.27
N GLU A 253 -14.68 -11.20 6.94
CA GLU A 253 -15.89 -11.69 7.62
C GLU A 253 -15.74 -11.86 9.12
N THR A 254 -16.89 -12.05 9.76
CA THR A 254 -16.97 -12.54 11.13
C THR A 254 -16.57 -14.01 11.20
N CYS A 255 -15.54 -14.29 12.01
CA CYS A 255 -15.07 -15.62 12.27
C CYS A 255 -16.13 -16.44 13.03
N PRO A 256 -16.52 -17.64 12.55
CA PRO A 256 -17.54 -18.46 13.20
C PRO A 256 -17.13 -18.99 14.58
N LYS A 257 -15.83 -19.01 14.89
CA LYS A 257 -15.30 -19.59 16.12
C LYS A 257 -15.05 -18.59 17.25
N CYS A 258 -14.63 -17.36 16.91
CA CYS A 258 -14.33 -16.34 17.90
C CYS A 258 -15.18 -15.07 17.76
N GLU A 259 -16.10 -15.05 16.79
CA GLU A 259 -17.07 -13.97 16.54
C GLU A 259 -16.45 -12.59 16.26
N GLN A 260 -15.14 -12.53 16.01
CA GLN A 260 -14.45 -11.31 15.62
C GLN A 260 -14.47 -11.17 14.10
N ARG A 261 -14.63 -9.95 13.59
CA ARG A 261 -14.54 -9.64 12.15
C ARG A 261 -13.08 -9.63 11.66
N THR A 262 -12.46 -10.80 11.67
CA THR A 262 -11.03 -11.01 11.38
C THR A 262 -10.76 -12.22 10.50
N LEU A 263 -11.80 -12.76 9.86
CA LEU A 263 -11.68 -13.89 8.93
C LEU A 263 -11.35 -13.37 7.53
N LEU A 264 -10.11 -13.60 7.10
CA LEU A 264 -9.66 -13.26 5.76
C LEU A 264 -10.00 -14.40 4.80
N ILE A 265 -10.49 -14.06 3.62
CA ILE A 265 -10.92 -15.03 2.60
C ILE A 265 -10.08 -14.86 1.33
N LYS A 266 -9.37 -15.92 0.92
CA LYS A 266 -8.59 -15.88 -0.32
C LYS A 266 -8.44 -17.26 -0.93
N ASP A 267 -8.69 -17.36 -2.24
CA ASP A 267 -8.49 -18.59 -3.02
C ASP A 267 -9.08 -19.84 -2.32
N ASP A 268 -10.32 -19.72 -1.83
CA ASP A 268 -11.05 -20.78 -1.10
C ASP A 268 -10.46 -21.20 0.26
N THR A 269 -9.60 -20.36 0.84
CA THR A 269 -9.04 -20.51 2.19
C THR A 269 -9.48 -19.38 3.11
N PHE A 270 -9.74 -19.74 4.37
CA PHE A 270 -10.23 -18.84 5.41
C PHE A 270 -9.22 -18.83 6.54
N LEU A 271 -8.73 -17.67 6.94
CA LEU A 271 -7.78 -17.55 8.06
C LEU A 271 -8.21 -16.44 9.01
N CYS A 272 -8.43 -16.80 10.27
CA CYS A 272 -8.80 -15.82 11.29
C CYS A 272 -7.56 -15.22 11.95
N PHE A 273 -7.45 -13.89 11.88
CA PHE A 273 -6.34 -13.16 12.49
C PHE A 273 -6.42 -13.07 14.04
N SER A 274 -7.58 -13.38 14.64
CA SER A 274 -7.74 -13.39 16.10
C SER A 274 -7.48 -14.75 16.73
N CYS A 275 -8.08 -15.81 16.21
CA CYS A 275 -7.99 -17.15 16.82
C CYS A 275 -7.08 -18.12 16.08
N VAL A 276 -6.43 -17.68 14.99
CA VAL A 276 -5.44 -18.43 14.21
C VAL A 276 -5.99 -19.70 13.54
N ASN A 277 -7.30 -19.92 13.61
CA ASN A 277 -7.94 -21.05 12.93
C ASN A 277 -8.00 -20.80 11.43
N GLU A 278 -7.84 -21.89 10.70
CA GLU A 278 -7.87 -21.94 9.26
C GLU A 278 -8.91 -22.97 8.82
N TRP A 279 -9.64 -22.63 7.76
CA TRP A 279 -10.60 -23.51 7.13
C TRP A 279 -10.43 -23.48 5.61
N LYS A 280 -10.85 -24.56 4.97
CA LYS A 280 -11.07 -24.65 3.52
C LYS A 280 -12.52 -24.34 3.19
N ALA A 281 -12.80 -24.07 1.91
CA ALA A 281 -14.16 -23.74 1.45
C ALA A 281 -15.22 -24.82 1.67
N ASP A 282 -14.83 -26.08 1.81
CA ASP A 282 -15.75 -27.19 2.14
C ASP A 282 -15.97 -27.36 3.65
N GLU A 283 -15.28 -26.57 4.49
CA GLU A 283 -15.40 -26.64 5.96
C GLU A 283 -16.29 -25.53 6.52
N LEU A 284 -16.57 -24.47 5.74
CA LEU A 284 -17.43 -23.36 6.14
C LEU A 284 -18.58 -23.16 5.16
N ARG A 285 -19.77 -22.91 5.70
CA ARG A 285 -20.97 -22.63 4.91
C ARG A 285 -21.74 -21.43 5.48
N ASN A 286 -22.44 -20.71 4.61
CA ASN A 286 -23.41 -19.70 5.04
C ASN A 286 -24.69 -20.37 5.55
N CYS A 287 -25.14 -19.98 6.74
CA CYS A 287 -26.42 -20.41 7.28
C CYS A 287 -27.56 -19.96 6.36
N ASP A 288 -28.42 -20.89 5.95
CA ASP A 288 -29.54 -20.63 5.04
C ASP A 288 -30.58 -19.65 5.64
N TRP A 289 -30.49 -19.35 6.95
CA TRP A 289 -31.42 -18.48 7.67
C TRP A 289 -30.87 -17.10 8.03
N CYS A 290 -29.69 -17.03 8.64
CA CYS A 290 -29.08 -15.77 9.08
C CYS A 290 -27.91 -15.31 8.21
N ASN A 291 -27.53 -16.11 7.21
CA ASN A 291 -26.42 -15.86 6.29
C ASN A 291 -25.04 -15.67 6.95
N ARG A 292 -24.87 -16.08 8.22
CA ARG A 292 -23.56 -16.10 8.88
C ARG A 292 -22.79 -17.36 8.48
N LEU A 293 -21.48 -17.24 8.32
CA LEU A 293 -20.60 -18.39 8.21
C LEU A 293 -20.64 -19.24 9.48
N TYR A 294 -20.61 -20.55 9.33
CA TYR A 294 -20.45 -21.52 10.42
C TYR A 294 -19.72 -22.76 9.91
N GLU A 295 -19.16 -23.54 10.83
CA GLU A 295 -18.47 -24.80 10.51
C GLU A 295 -19.48 -25.88 10.08
N GLU A 296 -19.27 -26.44 8.88
CA GLU A 296 -20.09 -27.55 8.39
C GLU A 296 -19.75 -28.83 9.16
N SER A 297 -20.77 -29.63 9.47
CA SER A 297 -20.61 -30.89 10.20
C SER A 297 -21.42 -32.01 9.55
N ASP A 298 -21.01 -33.26 9.76
CA ASP A 298 -21.71 -34.41 9.20
C ASP A 298 -23.19 -34.43 9.63
N GLY A 299 -24.10 -34.38 8.65
CA GLY A 299 -25.54 -34.36 8.88
C GLY A 299 -26.14 -32.97 9.10
N ASP A 300 -25.42 -31.92 8.74
CA ASP A 300 -25.88 -30.55 8.86
C ASP A 300 -27.09 -30.22 7.96
N TRP A 301 -28.01 -29.41 8.50
CA TRP A 301 -29.30 -29.04 7.88
C TRP A 301 -29.25 -27.64 7.25
N GLY A 302 -28.06 -27.11 6.94
CA GLY A 302 -27.90 -25.76 6.39
C GLY A 302 -28.16 -24.64 7.41
N MET A 303 -28.09 -24.93 8.71
CA MET A 303 -28.38 -23.95 9.77
C MET A 303 -27.26 -23.92 10.81
N CYS A 304 -26.82 -22.72 11.19
CA CYS A 304 -25.91 -22.55 12.32
C CYS A 304 -26.59 -22.95 13.64
N VAL A 305 -25.78 -23.19 14.69
CA VAL A 305 -26.26 -23.63 16.01
C VAL A 305 -27.28 -22.67 16.59
N ASP A 306 -27.02 -21.35 16.56
CA ASP A 306 -27.94 -20.33 17.09
C ASP A 306 -29.32 -20.40 16.43
N CYS A 307 -29.38 -20.51 15.09
CA CYS A 307 -30.65 -20.61 14.38
C CYS A 307 -31.36 -21.95 14.62
N LYS A 308 -30.62 -23.04 14.86
CA LYS A 308 -31.20 -24.33 15.26
C LYS A 308 -31.85 -24.22 16.64
N GLU A 309 -31.16 -23.62 17.60
CA GLU A 309 -31.65 -23.43 18.97
C GLU A 309 -32.89 -22.53 18.99
N GLU A 310 -32.85 -21.36 18.34
CA GLU A 310 -33.99 -20.43 18.28
C GLU A 310 -35.25 -21.10 17.69
N ARG A 311 -35.06 -21.98 16.70
CA ARG A 311 -36.17 -22.69 16.06
C ARG A 311 -36.71 -23.82 16.94
N MET A 312 -35.84 -24.53 17.67
CA MET A 312 -36.26 -25.54 18.64
C MET A 312 -37.04 -24.92 19.80
N GLU A 313 -36.60 -23.76 20.31
CA GLU A 313 -37.32 -23.03 21.36
C GLU A 313 -38.71 -22.56 20.91
N LYS A 314 -38.86 -22.09 19.66
CA LYS A 314 -40.17 -21.74 19.11
C LYS A 314 -41.11 -22.96 19.04
N LEU A 315 -40.59 -24.11 18.58
CA LEU A 315 -41.38 -25.35 18.54
C LEU A 315 -41.81 -25.82 19.93
N MET A 316 -40.96 -25.65 20.96
CA MET A 316 -41.29 -26.04 22.34
C MET A 316 -42.23 -25.06 23.06
N ASN A 317 -42.33 -23.81 22.59
CA ASN A 317 -43.23 -22.80 23.15
C ASN A 317 -44.58 -22.73 22.41
N ASP A 318 -44.69 -23.36 21.24
CA ASP A 318 -45.91 -23.48 20.44
C ASP A 318 -46.70 -24.79 20.72
N ASP A 319 -46.17 -25.68 21.57
CA ASP A 319 -46.82 -26.90 22.12
C ASP A 319 -47.36 -26.68 23.55
#